data_AF-A0A936LJQ1-F1
#
_entry.id   AF-A0A936LJQ1-F1
#
_cell.length_a   1.000
_cell.length_b   1.000
_cell.length_c   1.000
_cell.angle_alpha   90.00
_cell.angle_beta   90.00
_cell.angle_gamma   90.00
#
_symmetry.space_group_name_H-M   'P 1'
#
loop_
_entity.id
_entity.type
_entity.pdbx_description
1 polymer ?
#
loop_
_entity_poly.entity_id
_entity_poly.type
_entity_poly.pdbx_seq_one_letter_code
_entity_poly.pdbx_strand_id
1 'polypeptide(L)'
;MKFLRRLLPLLMLTAAVAATEPTHAQATATTKKADQASVQVTVEERSNVRVIITDAQGTELATAHEGILEAGDHTITFDAAKLPAGQWFYKVTANPIGHHEQASLNVHADERSRVVVTIVDANGRYLATAFDGVLSAGDHTVKFDSSKMPEGEWFYRLTTEKTSDPVSLRNH
;
A
#
# COMPACT_ATOMS: atom_id res chain seq x y z
N MET A 1 52.82 7.62 2.03
CA MET A 1 51.89 8.30 2.97
C MET A 1 51.09 9.36 2.23
N LYS A 2 49.78 9.14 2.06
CA LYS A 2 48.67 10.11 2.12
C LYS A 2 47.47 9.46 1.44
N PHE A 3 46.61 8.85 2.27
CA PHE A 3 45.32 8.34 1.85
C PHE A 3 44.47 9.50 1.34
N LEU A 4 44.03 9.38 0.08
CA LEU A 4 42.99 10.22 -0.49
C LEU A 4 41.69 9.89 0.27
N ARG A 5 41.21 10.81 1.13
CA ARG A 5 39.83 10.81 1.59
C ARG A 5 38.95 11.08 0.37
N ARG A 6 38.44 10.04 -0.29
CA ARG A 6 37.30 10.18 -1.19
C ARG A 6 36.07 10.46 -0.34
N LEU A 7 35.50 11.65 -0.51
CA LEU A 7 34.12 11.94 -0.11
C LEU A 7 33.21 10.91 -0.78
N LEU A 8 32.41 10.19 0.01
CA LEU A 8 31.23 9.50 -0.53
C LEU A 8 30.24 10.57 -1.01
N PRO A 9 29.71 10.48 -2.23
CA PRO A 9 28.52 11.23 -2.59
C PRO A 9 27.33 10.62 -1.81
N LEU A 10 26.63 11.47 -1.05
CA LEU A 10 25.34 11.15 -0.47
C LEU A 10 24.34 11.03 -1.64
N LEU A 11 24.11 9.80 -2.11
CA LEU A 11 23.11 9.53 -3.13
C LEU A 11 21.73 9.65 -2.47
N MET A 12 21.07 10.80 -2.65
CA MET A 12 19.63 10.95 -2.41
C MET A 12 18.90 10.14 -3.48
N LEU A 13 18.46 8.93 -3.14
CA LEU A 13 17.59 8.15 -4.00
C LEU A 13 16.14 8.45 -3.60
N THR A 14 15.45 9.21 -4.45
CA THR A 14 14.02 9.47 -4.31
C THR A 14 13.25 8.19 -4.60
N ALA A 15 12.52 7.69 -3.60
CA ALA A 15 11.40 6.80 -3.85
C ALA A 15 10.29 7.63 -4.51
N ALA A 16 10.05 7.41 -5.79
CA ALA A 16 8.83 7.89 -6.42
C ALA A 16 7.70 6.94 -6.01
N VAL A 17 7.04 7.24 -4.88
CA VAL A 17 5.69 6.73 -4.63
C VAL A 17 4.78 7.61 -5.47
N ALA A 18 4.23 7.05 -6.55
CA ALA A 18 3.16 7.68 -7.28
C ALA A 18 2.01 7.90 -6.29
N ALA A 19 1.86 9.14 -5.83
CA ALA A 19 0.67 9.56 -5.11
C ALA A 19 -0.48 9.55 -6.12
N THR A 20 -1.16 8.42 -6.25
CA THR A 20 -2.43 8.35 -6.95
C THR A 20 -3.41 9.21 -6.17
N GLU A 21 -3.97 10.18 -6.88
CA GLU A 21 -5.05 11.06 -6.43
C GLU A 21 -6.18 10.22 -5.78
N PRO A 22 -6.91 10.71 -4.76
CA PRO A 22 -8.05 9.98 -4.23
C PRO A 22 -9.12 9.88 -5.33
N THR A 23 -9.30 8.68 -5.88
CA THR A 23 -10.02 8.36 -7.13
C THR A 23 -10.28 6.84 -7.08
N HIS A 24 -11.41 6.23 -7.44
CA HIS A 24 -12.75 6.65 -7.87
C HIS A 24 -13.72 5.52 -7.43
N ALA A 25 -14.47 5.69 -6.35
CA ALA A 25 -15.62 4.80 -6.13
C ALA A 25 -16.74 5.26 -7.08
N GLN A 26 -17.01 4.50 -8.14
CA GLN A 26 -18.13 4.74 -9.04
C GLN A 26 -19.36 4.01 -8.51
N ALA A 27 -20.47 4.73 -8.41
CA ALA A 27 -21.70 4.18 -7.89
C ALA A 27 -22.89 4.48 -8.79
N THR A 28 -23.73 3.46 -8.99
CA THR A 28 -24.98 3.55 -9.77
C THR A 28 -26.12 2.99 -8.92
N ALA A 29 -27.17 3.79 -8.71
CA ALA A 29 -28.34 3.37 -7.94
C ALA A 29 -29.41 2.73 -8.83
N THR A 30 -29.99 1.64 -8.36
CA THR A 30 -31.17 1.01 -8.96
C THR A 30 -32.19 0.69 -7.87
N THR A 31 -33.46 1.05 -8.10
CA THR A 31 -34.59 0.71 -7.23
C THR A 31 -35.14 -0.65 -7.65
N LYS A 32 -34.93 -1.67 -6.81
CA LYS A 32 -35.36 -3.05 -7.07
C LYS A 32 -36.73 -3.40 -6.45
N LYS A 33 -37.22 -2.63 -5.47
CA LYS A 33 -38.54 -2.80 -4.82
C LYS A 33 -39.01 -1.48 -4.19
N ALA A 34 -40.31 -1.30 -3.96
CA ALA A 34 -40.89 -0.04 -3.43
C ALA A 34 -40.23 0.44 -2.13
N ASP A 35 -39.72 -0.50 -1.31
CA ASP A 35 -39.18 -0.22 0.04
C ASP A 35 -37.67 -0.47 0.14
N GLN A 36 -37.02 -0.99 -0.91
CA GLN A 36 -35.59 -1.32 -0.91
C GLN A 36 -34.89 -0.78 -2.15
N ALA A 37 -33.83 -0.01 -1.91
CA ALA A 37 -32.95 0.50 -2.93
C ALA A 37 -31.57 -0.14 -2.82
N SER A 38 -30.86 -0.18 -3.95
CA SER A 38 -29.49 -0.70 -4.00
C SER A 38 -28.56 0.28 -4.70
N VAL A 39 -27.35 0.42 -4.16
CA VAL A 39 -26.22 1.10 -4.80
C VAL A 39 -25.21 0.04 -5.19
N GLN A 40 -24.86 -0.03 -6.46
CA GLN A 40 -23.68 -0.76 -6.91
C GLN A 40 -22.46 0.11 -6.66
N VAL A 41 -21.43 -0.44 -6.01
CA VAL A 41 -20.17 0.24 -5.73
C VAL A 41 -19.04 -0.65 -6.23
N THR A 42 -18.24 -0.16 -7.16
CA THR A 42 -16.98 -0.82 -7.54
C THR A 42 -15.86 -0.26 -6.68
N VAL A 43 -15.17 -1.15 -5.98
CA VAL A 43 -14.05 -0.84 -5.10
C VAL A 43 -12.77 -1.35 -5.77
N GLU A 44 -11.86 -0.47 -6.16
CA GLU A 44 -10.65 -0.87 -6.90
C GLU A 44 -9.67 -1.67 -6.04
N GLU A 45 -9.57 -1.32 -4.76
CA GLU A 45 -8.69 -1.96 -3.79
C GLU A 45 -9.35 -2.03 -2.42
N ARG A 46 -8.95 -3.00 -1.59
CA ARG A 46 -9.53 -3.21 -0.25
C ARG A 46 -9.53 -1.89 0.53
N SER A 47 -10.72 -1.44 0.90
CA SER A 47 -10.94 -0.09 1.42
C SER A 47 -11.92 -0.10 2.58
N ASN A 48 -11.74 0.81 3.55
CA ASN A 48 -12.81 1.20 4.45
C ASN A 48 -13.76 2.14 3.68
N VAL A 49 -14.96 1.66 3.37
CA VAL A 49 -15.96 2.33 2.55
C VAL A 49 -17.11 2.81 3.43
N ARG A 50 -17.50 4.07 3.23
CA ARG A 50 -18.69 4.68 3.81
C ARG A 50 -19.62 5.16 2.70
N VAL A 51 -20.85 4.68 2.71
CA VAL A 51 -21.92 5.10 1.80
C VAL A 51 -23.03 5.74 2.61
N ILE A 52 -23.25 7.03 2.37
CA ILE A 52 -24.32 7.80 3.01
C ILE A 52 -25.34 8.28 1.99
N ILE A 53 -26.57 8.44 2.45
CA ILE A 53 -27.68 9.04 1.70
C ILE A 53 -27.88 10.46 2.22
N THR A 54 -27.98 11.43 1.31
CA THR A 54 -28.16 12.84 1.65
C THR A 54 -29.35 13.47 0.93
N ASP A 55 -29.87 14.57 1.49
CA ASP A 55 -30.79 15.45 0.77
C ASP A 55 -30.06 16.31 -0.29
N ALA A 56 -30.80 17.19 -0.95
CA ALA A 56 -30.25 18.11 -1.96
C ALA A 56 -29.33 19.21 -1.37
N GLN A 57 -29.37 19.41 -0.06
CA GLN A 57 -28.52 20.34 0.68
C GLN A 57 -27.25 19.65 1.22
N GLY A 58 -27.13 18.33 1.03
CA GLY A 58 -26.01 17.53 1.52
C GLY A 58 -26.17 17.07 2.97
N THR A 59 -27.33 17.27 3.59
CA THR A 59 -27.63 16.77 4.94
C THR A 59 -27.71 15.25 4.93
N GLU A 60 -27.01 14.58 5.84
CA GLU A 60 -27.07 13.13 5.97
C GLU A 60 -28.43 12.67 6.50
N LEU A 61 -29.13 11.85 5.71
CA LEU A 61 -30.41 11.24 6.06
C LEU A 61 -30.22 9.84 6.64
N ALA A 62 -29.23 9.10 6.13
CA ALA A 62 -28.90 7.75 6.58
C ALA A 62 -27.47 7.35 6.18
N THR A 63 -26.87 6.44 6.94
CA THR A 63 -25.69 5.67 6.52
C THR A 63 -26.17 4.32 5.97
N ALA A 64 -25.95 4.07 4.68
CA ALA A 64 -26.33 2.82 4.01
C ALA A 64 -25.28 1.71 4.23
N HIS A 65 -24.01 2.08 4.36
CA HIS A 65 -22.92 1.17 4.66
C HIS A 65 -21.76 1.91 5.32
N GLU A 66 -21.09 1.27 6.27
CA GLU A 66 -19.83 1.71 6.85
C GLU A 66 -19.03 0.49 7.25
N GLY A 67 -17.85 0.32 6.65
CA GLY A 67 -16.96 -0.79 6.96
C GLY A 67 -16.03 -1.17 5.81
N ILE A 68 -15.30 -2.27 6.00
CA ILE A 68 -14.32 -2.76 5.04
C ILE A 68 -15.01 -3.50 3.89
N LEU A 69 -14.68 -3.11 2.66
CA LEU A 69 -15.00 -3.84 1.44
C LEU A 69 -13.69 -4.28 0.75
N GLU A 70 -13.67 -5.52 0.28
CA GLU A 70 -12.60 -6.04 -0.57
C GLU A 70 -12.65 -5.40 -1.97
N ALA A 71 -11.58 -5.55 -2.75
CA ALA A 71 -11.60 -5.14 -4.16
C ALA A 71 -12.70 -5.90 -4.93
N GLY A 72 -13.39 -5.22 -5.84
CA GLY A 72 -14.44 -5.76 -6.70
C GLY A 72 -15.77 -5.01 -6.62
N ASP A 73 -16.81 -5.61 -7.22
CA ASP A 73 -18.16 -5.06 -7.28
C ASP A 73 -18.99 -5.47 -6.06
N HIS A 74 -19.59 -4.48 -5.41
CA HIS A 74 -20.45 -4.67 -4.24
C HIS A 74 -21.84 -4.12 -4.51
N THR A 75 -22.85 -4.78 -3.98
CA THR A 75 -24.23 -4.27 -3.98
C THR A 75 -24.64 -3.97 -2.55
N ILE A 76 -24.79 -2.68 -2.25
CA ILE A 76 -25.22 -2.20 -0.93
C ILE A 76 -26.73 -1.98 -1.00
N THR A 77 -27.48 -2.75 -0.21
CA THR A 77 -28.94 -2.61 -0.09
C THR A 77 -29.30 -1.82 1.15
N PHE A 78 -30.24 -0.89 1.03
CA PHE A 78 -30.77 -0.12 2.15
C PHE A 78 -32.28 0.02 2.08
N ASP A 79 -32.89 0.26 3.24
CA ASP A 79 -34.32 0.43 3.42
C ASP A 79 -34.72 1.88 3.06
N ALA A 80 -35.31 2.05 1.88
CA ALA A 80 -35.71 3.34 1.36
C ALA A 80 -37.01 3.84 2.00
N ALA A 81 -37.82 2.96 2.63
CA ALA A 81 -39.07 3.36 3.27
C ALA A 81 -38.84 4.22 4.53
N LYS A 82 -37.63 4.19 5.08
CA LYS A 82 -37.23 5.04 6.22
C LYS A 82 -36.79 6.44 5.80
N LEU A 83 -36.63 6.69 4.50
CA LEU A 83 -36.23 7.98 3.99
C LEU A 83 -37.46 8.87 3.75
N PRO A 84 -37.37 10.18 4.00
CA PRO A 84 -38.41 11.12 3.61
C PRO A 84 -38.71 11.01 2.10
N ALA A 85 -39.99 11.17 1.75
CA ALA A 85 -40.38 11.26 0.34
C ALA A 85 -39.69 12.47 -0.32
N GLY A 86 -39.02 12.24 -1.44
CA GLY A 86 -38.29 13.28 -2.16
C GLY A 86 -37.16 12.73 -3.01
N GLN A 87 -36.31 13.63 -3.49
CA GLN A 87 -35.07 13.28 -4.17
C GLN A 87 -33.92 13.24 -3.16
N TRP A 88 -33.08 12.22 -3.29
CA TRP A 88 -31.92 12.00 -2.45
C TRP A 88 -30.71 11.67 -3.31
N PHE A 89 -29.53 11.89 -2.75
CA PHE A 89 -28.24 11.61 -3.35
C PHE A 89 -27.50 10.59 -2.48
N TYR A 90 -26.55 9.89 -3.06
CA TYR A 90 -25.61 9.08 -2.31
C TYR A 90 -24.21 9.68 -2.43
N LYS A 91 -23.46 9.62 -1.32
CA LYS A 91 -22.04 9.95 -1.29
C LYS A 91 -21.28 8.71 -0.86
N VAL A 92 -20.31 8.33 -1.68
CA VAL A 92 -19.39 7.22 -1.39
C VAL A 92 -18.04 7.81 -1.03
N THR A 93 -17.47 7.36 0.07
CA THR A 93 -16.10 7.65 0.46
C THR A 93 -15.39 6.32 0.65
N ALA A 94 -14.31 6.11 -0.08
CA ALA A 94 -13.47 4.93 0.04
C ALA A 94 -12.08 5.38 0.51
N ASN A 95 -11.62 4.78 1.61
CA ASN A 95 -10.28 4.97 2.14
C ASN A 95 -9.55 3.64 2.01
N PRO A 96 -8.64 3.49 1.04
CA PRO A 96 -7.82 2.30 0.90
C PRO A 96 -7.16 1.90 2.20
N ILE A 97 -7.25 0.62 2.54
CA ILE A 97 -6.53 -0.01 3.65
C ILE A 97 -5.50 -0.95 3.02
N GLY A 98 -4.33 -0.39 2.77
CA GLY A 98 -3.28 -1.00 1.95
C GLY A 98 -2.85 -2.35 2.49
N HIS A 99 -3.20 -3.42 1.79
CA HIS A 99 -2.43 -4.66 1.84
C HIS A 99 -1.51 -4.66 0.63
N HIS A 100 -0.33 -4.07 0.77
CA HIS A 100 0.74 -4.39 -0.15
C HIS A 100 1.13 -5.85 0.14
N GLU A 101 0.70 -6.79 -0.67
CA GLU A 101 1.03 -8.20 -0.45
C GLU A 101 2.52 -8.47 -0.69
N GLN A 102 3.13 -7.71 -1.61
CA GLN A 102 4.55 -7.79 -1.93
C GLN A 102 5.10 -6.42 -2.31
N ALA A 103 6.26 -6.07 -1.77
CA ALA A 103 7.02 -4.90 -2.16
C ALA A 103 8.40 -5.34 -2.70
N SER A 104 8.96 -4.52 -3.61
CA SER A 104 10.22 -4.81 -4.29
C SER A 104 11.21 -3.66 -4.11
N LEU A 105 12.47 -3.98 -3.82
CA LEU A 105 13.57 -3.02 -3.73
C LEU A 105 14.67 -3.41 -4.72
N ASN A 106 15.18 -2.44 -5.46
CA ASN A 106 16.37 -2.63 -6.27
C ASN A 106 17.61 -2.34 -5.42
N VAL A 107 18.51 -3.32 -5.34
CA VAL A 107 19.75 -3.27 -4.56
C VAL A 107 20.91 -3.48 -5.50
N HIS A 108 21.82 -2.51 -5.55
CA HIS A 108 23.09 -2.65 -6.24
C HIS A 108 24.16 -3.13 -5.25
N ALA A 109 24.92 -4.15 -5.64
CA ALA A 109 26.11 -4.59 -4.93
C ALA A 109 27.33 -4.41 -5.82
N ASP A 110 28.30 -3.58 -5.40
CA ASP A 110 29.53 -3.34 -6.18
C ASP A 110 30.40 -4.62 -6.29
N GLU A 111 30.34 -5.48 -5.27
CA GLU A 111 31.08 -6.73 -5.18
C GLU A 111 30.31 -7.75 -4.33
N ARG A 112 30.73 -9.02 -4.35
CA ARG A 112 30.10 -10.07 -3.55
C ARG A 112 30.15 -9.72 -2.06
N SER A 113 28.99 -9.48 -1.47
CA SER A 113 28.87 -8.96 -0.10
C SER A 113 27.70 -9.63 0.62
N ARG A 114 27.81 -9.76 1.94
CA ARG A 114 26.63 -10.01 2.78
C ARG A 114 25.84 -8.72 2.86
N VAL A 115 24.55 -8.81 2.57
CA VAL A 115 23.62 -7.69 2.48
C VAL A 115 22.45 -7.96 3.42
N VAL A 116 22.16 -6.98 4.28
CA VAL A 116 20.96 -6.97 5.12
C VAL A 116 20.14 -5.74 4.74
N VAL A 117 18.88 -5.96 4.38
CA VAL A 117 17.89 -4.92 4.09
C VAL A 117 16.86 -4.94 5.21
N THR A 118 16.83 -3.88 6.02
CA THR A 118 15.83 -3.71 7.08
C THR A 118 14.88 -2.58 6.72
N ILE A 119 13.59 -2.77 6.98
CA ILE A 119 12.56 -1.75 6.84
C ILE A 119 12.34 -1.09 8.20
N VAL A 120 12.22 0.24 8.19
CA VAL A 120 12.07 1.09 9.38
C VAL A 120 10.96 2.13 9.18
N ASP A 121 10.36 2.61 10.26
CA ASP A 121 9.43 3.73 10.22
C ASP A 121 10.15 5.09 10.05
N ALA A 122 9.39 6.18 9.96
CA ALA A 122 9.93 7.54 9.81
C ALA A 122 10.85 7.99 10.96
N ASN A 123 10.75 7.36 12.13
CA ASN A 123 11.65 7.62 13.26
C ASN A 123 12.87 6.68 13.27
N GLY A 124 13.01 5.84 12.25
CA GLY A 124 14.08 4.84 12.13
C GLY A 124 13.89 3.61 13.00
N ARG A 125 12.70 3.39 13.58
CA ARG A 125 12.41 2.19 14.38
C ARG A 125 12.22 0.99 13.46
N TYR A 126 12.85 -0.13 13.80
CA TYR A 126 12.75 -1.39 13.07
C TYR A 126 11.30 -1.88 12.93
N LEU A 127 10.93 -2.26 11.72
CA LEU A 127 9.65 -2.89 11.40
C LEU A 127 9.85 -4.34 10.97
N ALA A 128 10.74 -4.60 10.01
CA ALA A 128 11.03 -5.95 9.52
C ALA A 128 12.41 -6.04 8.83
N THR A 129 12.87 -7.27 8.60
CA THR A 129 14.00 -7.56 7.69
C THR A 129 13.44 -8.05 6.36
N ALA A 130 13.67 -7.30 5.29
CA ALA A 130 13.25 -7.65 3.93
C ALA A 130 14.18 -8.66 3.27
N PHE A 131 15.48 -8.63 3.60
CA PHE A 131 16.48 -9.56 3.10
C PHE A 131 17.68 -9.66 4.05
N ASP A 132 18.23 -10.85 4.22
CA ASP A 132 19.51 -11.11 4.87
C ASP A 132 20.19 -12.27 4.14
N GLY A 133 21.28 -11.99 3.44
CA GLY A 133 21.95 -13.00 2.63
C GLY A 133 23.18 -12.46 1.90
N VAL A 134 23.75 -13.26 1.01
CA VAL A 134 24.90 -12.86 0.19
C VAL A 134 24.42 -12.55 -1.23
N LEU A 135 24.76 -11.37 -1.73
CA LEU A 135 24.52 -10.98 -3.12
C LEU A 135 25.85 -10.98 -3.88
N SER A 136 25.83 -11.42 -5.14
CA SER A 136 26.94 -11.21 -6.07
C SER A 136 27.00 -9.76 -6.52
N ALA A 137 28.10 -9.34 -7.16
CA ALA A 137 28.16 -8.03 -7.80
C ALA A 137 27.01 -7.86 -8.82
N GLY A 138 26.46 -6.65 -8.94
CA GLY A 138 25.39 -6.28 -9.87
C GLY A 138 24.10 -5.82 -9.19
N ASP A 139 23.06 -5.65 -10.00
CA ASP A 139 21.72 -5.24 -9.58
C ASP A 139 20.85 -6.45 -9.22
N HIS A 140 20.14 -6.33 -8.10
CA HIS A 140 19.24 -7.36 -7.58
C HIS A 140 17.89 -6.75 -7.23
N THR A 141 16.83 -7.52 -7.41
CA THR A 141 15.50 -7.15 -6.90
C THR A 141 15.17 -8.01 -5.69
N VAL A 142 15.12 -7.38 -4.52
CA VAL A 142 14.66 -7.98 -3.27
C VAL A 142 13.16 -7.84 -3.19
N LYS A 143 12.44 -8.97 -3.11
CA LYS A 143 11.00 -9.00 -2.84
C LYS A 143 10.75 -9.37 -1.39
N PHE A 144 9.81 -8.69 -0.73
CA PHE A 144 9.41 -9.02 0.63
C PHE A 144 7.89 -8.91 0.82
N ASP A 145 7.39 -9.70 1.77
CA ASP A 145 5.99 -9.66 2.19
C ASP A 145 5.72 -8.42 3.03
N SER A 146 4.94 -7.48 2.49
CA SER A 146 4.55 -6.24 3.15
C SER A 146 3.16 -6.30 3.78
N SER A 147 2.50 -7.47 3.77
CA SER A 147 1.12 -7.62 4.26
C SER A 147 0.96 -7.34 5.77
N LYS A 148 2.07 -7.39 6.50
CA LYS A 148 2.15 -7.14 7.96
C LYS A 148 2.77 -5.79 8.30
N MET A 149 3.08 -4.96 7.30
CA MET A 149 3.62 -3.63 7.55
C MET A 149 2.52 -2.69 8.04
N PRO A 150 2.77 -1.85 9.07
CA PRO A 150 1.82 -0.82 9.49
C PRO A 150 1.56 0.15 8.35
N GLU A 151 0.33 0.59 8.10
CA GLU A 151 0.05 1.59 7.05
C GLU A 151 0.94 2.85 7.15
N GLY A 152 1.33 3.41 6.00
CA GLY A 152 2.07 4.67 5.91
C GLY A 152 3.35 4.57 5.08
N GLU A 153 4.23 5.57 5.24
CA GLU A 153 5.53 5.60 4.58
C GLU A 153 6.57 4.88 5.44
N TRP A 154 7.39 4.05 4.78
CA TRP A 154 8.51 3.36 5.41
C TRP A 154 9.78 3.61 4.63
N PHE A 155 10.90 3.46 5.33
CA PHE A 155 12.22 3.60 4.77
C PHE A 155 12.92 2.25 4.83
N TYR A 156 13.88 2.02 3.94
CA TYR A 156 14.76 0.88 4.04
C TYR A 156 16.17 1.34 4.42
N ARG A 157 16.87 0.48 5.14
CA ARG A 157 18.28 0.62 5.48
C ARG A 157 19.02 -0.58 4.91
N LEU A 158 20.05 -0.28 4.15
CA LEU A 158 20.96 -1.26 3.56
C LEU A 158 22.22 -1.33 4.42
N THR A 159 22.59 -2.53 4.86
CA THR A 159 23.88 -2.80 5.52
C THR A 159 24.64 -3.83 4.71
N THR A 160 25.87 -3.50 4.34
CA THR A 160 26.73 -4.37 3.55
C THR A 160 28.01 -4.69 4.31
N GLU A 161 28.38 -5.97 4.32
CA GLU A 161 29.63 -6.47 4.89
C GLU A 161 30.35 -7.25 3.79
N LYS A 162 31.59 -6.84 3.47
CA LYS A 162 32.39 -7.55 2.46
C LYS A 162 32.62 -8.99 2.92
N THR A 163 32.33 -9.95 2.03
CA THR A 163 32.67 -11.35 2.29
C THR A 163 34.05 -11.62 1.69
N SER A 164 35.05 -11.89 2.54
CA SER A 164 36.46 -12.04 2.11
C SER A 164 36.82 -13.42 1.55
N ASP A 165 35.90 -14.39 1.55
CA ASP A 165 36.26 -15.78 1.24
C ASP A 165 35.69 -16.25 -0.11
N PRO A 166 36.53 -16.58 -1.10
CA PRO A 166 36.12 -17.49 -2.15
C PRO A 166 35.92 -18.87 -1.51
N VAL A 167 34.67 -19.34 -1.45
CA VAL A 167 34.39 -20.77 -1.23
C VAL A 167 35.02 -21.52 -2.39
N SER A 168 36.25 -21.99 -2.19
CA SER A 168 36.88 -22.98 -3.06
C SER A 168 36.10 -24.26 -2.89
N LEU A 169 35.26 -24.61 -3.88
CA LEU A 169 34.85 -25.99 -4.08
C LEU A 169 36.11 -26.79 -4.45
N ARG A 170 36.84 -27.28 -3.43
CA ARG A 170 37.83 -28.34 -3.63
C ARG A 170 37.05 -29.62 -3.89
N ASN A 171 36.88 -29.97 -5.16
CA ASN A 171 36.72 -31.36 -5.54
C ASN A 171 38.11 -32.00 -5.50
N HIS A 172 38.38 -32.84 -4.51
CA HIS A 172 39.26 -34.00 -4.60
C HIS A 172 38.84 -35.01 -3.53
#